data_AF-A0A2M7FQ63-F1
#
_entry.id   AF-A0A2M7FQ63-F1
#
_cell.length_a   1.000
_cell.length_b   1.000
_cell.length_c   1.000
_cell.angle_alpha   90.00
_cell.angle_beta   90.00
_cell.angle_gamma   90.00
#
_symmetry.space_group_name_H-M   'P 1'
#
loop_
_entity.id
_entity.type
_entity.pdbx_description
1 polymer ?
#
loop_
_entity_poly.entity_id
_entity_poly.type
_entity_poly.pdbx_seq_one_letter_code
_entity_poly.pdbx_strand_id
1 'polypeptide(L)'
;SMAMLLPLHAPDPDYPRWASLLLANLSSMAFDFALRQKVQGQNLNWFIVEQATVIAPERFDEPLPAAFATAMRAAKLMNGHHPHPSVADFVLPQVLALTYTAHDMAPFARDLGYVDASGQVLPPVIWNEDERRARLAALDALFFWLYGLDALDATYILDTFPIVREQDAKTFGRYRTQDDILAVLALLA
;
A
#
# COMPACT_ATOMS: atom_id res chain seq x y z
N SER A 1 4.87 8.65 -8.56
CA SER A 1 5.67 8.08 -7.47
C SER A 1 6.41 9.24 -6.82
N MET A 2 6.20 9.46 -5.52
CA MET A 2 6.93 10.46 -4.75
C MET A 2 8.23 9.81 -4.29
N ALA A 3 9.35 10.19 -4.92
CA ALA A 3 10.66 9.72 -4.49
C ALA A 3 11.05 10.44 -3.20
N MET A 4 11.05 9.73 -2.07
CA MET A 4 11.58 10.26 -0.82
C MET A 4 13.08 9.98 -0.75
N LEU A 5 13.89 11.03 -0.76
CA LEU A 5 15.33 10.97 -0.49
C LEU A 5 15.53 11.00 1.02
N LEU A 6 16.13 9.95 1.58
CA LEU A 6 16.43 9.86 3.00
C LEU A 6 17.88 10.27 3.27
N PRO A 7 18.15 11.03 4.35
CA PRO A 7 19.50 11.43 4.71
C PRO A 7 20.34 10.23 5.14
N LEU A 8 21.56 10.12 4.60
CA LEU A 8 22.55 9.05 4.83
C LEU A 8 23.12 8.96 6.25
N HIS A 9 22.56 9.66 7.25
CA HIS A 9 23.16 9.72 8.58
C HIS A 9 22.84 8.45 9.39
N ALA A 10 23.89 7.64 9.56
CA ALA A 10 23.93 6.32 10.20
C ALA A 10 23.06 5.26 9.49
N PRO A 11 23.58 4.05 9.22
CA PRO A 11 22.76 2.97 8.71
C PRO A 11 21.76 2.56 9.79
N ASP A 12 20.52 3.04 9.66
CA ASP A 12 19.39 2.44 10.34
C ASP A 12 19.13 1.08 9.67
N PRO A 13 19.42 -0.05 10.33
CA PRO A 13 19.21 -1.36 9.74
C PRO A 13 17.72 -1.63 9.44
N ASP A 14 16.82 -0.93 10.13
CA ASP A 14 15.37 -1.06 9.96
C ASP A 14 14.80 -0.09 8.92
N TYR A 15 15.63 0.75 8.28
CA TYR A 15 15.17 1.67 7.24
C TYR A 15 14.36 1.01 6.12
N PRO A 16 14.76 -0.15 5.55
CA PRO A 16 14.01 -0.76 4.45
C PRO A 16 12.57 -1.08 4.89
N ARG A 17 12.41 -1.42 6.16
CA ARG A 17 11.13 -1.73 6.79
C ARG A 17 10.26 -0.49 6.88
N TRP A 18 10.64 0.49 7.70
CA TRP A 18 9.75 1.63 7.97
C TRP A 18 9.56 2.53 6.75
N ALA A 19 10.56 2.66 5.88
CA ALA A 19 10.45 3.50 4.69
C ALA A 19 9.42 2.91 3.69
N SER A 20 9.38 1.58 3.57
CA SER A 20 8.41 0.89 2.72
C SER A 20 6.99 0.98 3.29
N LEU A 21 6.83 0.86 4.61
CA LEU A 21 5.54 1.04 5.28
C LEU A 21 5.02 2.48 5.13
N LEU A 22 5.91 3.47 5.30
CA LEU A 22 5.59 4.87 5.10
C LEU A 22 5.22 5.15 3.64
N LEU A 23 5.97 4.60 2.67
CA LEU A 23 5.66 4.71 1.25
C LEU A 23 4.26 4.18 0.93
N ALA A 24 3.87 3.03 1.53
CA ALA A 24 2.53 2.48 1.38
C ALA A 24 1.46 3.43 1.95
N ASN A 25 1.69 3.97 3.15
CA ASN A 25 0.79 4.93 3.78
C ASN A 25 0.58 6.16 2.90
N LEU A 26 1.66 6.79 2.46
CA LEU A 26 1.65 8.00 1.64
C LEU A 26 1.02 7.77 0.25
N SER A 27 0.94 6.52 -0.20
CA SER A 27 0.33 6.14 -1.48
C SER A 27 -1.14 5.73 -1.35
N SER A 28 -1.70 5.67 -0.14
CA SER A 28 -3.08 5.22 0.09
C SER A 28 -4.11 6.31 -0.22
N MET A 29 -5.28 5.89 -0.72
CA MET A 29 -6.39 6.83 -0.99
C MET A 29 -6.92 7.49 0.29
N ALA A 30 -6.89 6.78 1.42
CA ALA A 30 -7.27 7.32 2.72
C ALA A 30 -6.35 8.47 3.14
N PHE A 31 -5.03 8.30 3.00
CA PHE A 31 -4.06 9.35 3.30
C PHE A 31 -4.22 10.55 2.36
N ASP A 32 -4.34 10.31 1.05
CA ASP A 32 -4.53 11.39 0.06
C ASP A 32 -5.76 12.24 0.39
N PHE A 33 -6.89 11.59 0.71
CA PHE A 33 -8.10 12.29 1.11
C PHE A 33 -7.89 13.14 2.37
N ALA A 34 -7.29 12.57 3.42
CA ALA A 34 -7.03 13.26 4.68
C ALA A 34 -6.07 14.45 4.49
N LEU A 35 -5.04 14.28 3.66
CA LEU A 35 -4.07 15.33 3.36
C LEU A 35 -4.71 16.47 2.57
N ARG A 36 -5.55 16.17 1.57
CA ARG A 36 -6.27 17.19 0.78
C ARG A 36 -7.18 18.09 1.62
N GLN A 37 -7.65 17.63 2.79
CA GLN A 37 -8.42 18.49 3.70
C GLN A 37 -7.57 19.61 4.34
N LYS A 38 -6.25 19.42 4.42
CA LYS A 38 -5.30 20.37 5.00
C LYS A 38 -4.55 21.18 3.95
N VAL A 39 -4.50 20.69 2.71
CA VAL A 39 -3.81 21.36 1.59
C VAL A 39 -4.76 22.34 0.90
N GLN A 40 -4.53 23.64 1.11
CA GLN A 40 -5.34 24.72 0.51
C GLN A 40 -4.75 25.29 -0.80
N GLY A 41 -3.76 24.62 -1.40
CA GLY A 41 -3.07 25.12 -2.60
C GLY A 41 -2.28 24.03 -3.34
N GLN A 42 -1.34 24.45 -4.18
CA GLN A 42 -0.52 23.54 -5.00
C GLN A 42 0.75 23.06 -4.29
N ASN A 43 1.05 23.60 -3.10
CA ASN A 43 2.27 23.31 -2.37
C ASN A 43 1.94 22.72 -1.00
N LEU A 44 2.81 21.82 -0.54
CA LEU A 44 2.76 21.25 0.80
C LEU A 44 3.73 22.00 1.71
N ASN A 45 3.19 22.87 2.56
CA ASN A 45 4.01 23.61 3.52
C ASN A 45 4.51 22.68 4.63
N TRP A 46 5.69 22.96 5.19
CA TRP A 46 6.31 22.11 6.23
C TRP A 46 5.39 21.82 7.42
N PHE A 47 4.64 22.83 7.89
CA PHE A 47 3.68 22.64 8.99
C PHE A 47 2.55 21.66 8.67
N ILE A 48 2.19 21.48 7.38
CA ILE A 48 1.17 20.50 6.97
C ILE A 48 1.77 19.09 7.03
N VAL A 49 3.03 18.94 6.61
CA VAL A 49 3.77 17.66 6.69
C VAL A 49 3.84 17.18 8.13
N GLU A 50 4.21 18.06 9.06
CA GLU A 50 4.31 17.73 10.50
C GLU A 50 2.97 17.32 11.13
N GLN A 51 1.86 17.68 10.49
CA GLN A 51 0.50 17.38 10.97
C GLN A 51 -0.19 16.30 10.13
N ALA A 52 0.51 15.68 9.17
CA ALA A 52 -0.07 14.67 8.30
C ALA A 52 -0.44 13.42 9.11
N THR A 53 -1.67 12.94 8.96
CA THR A 53 -2.14 11.76 9.67
C THR A 53 -1.55 10.52 9.02
N VAL A 54 -0.51 9.94 9.62
CA VAL A 54 0.08 8.67 9.19
C VAL A 54 -0.26 7.56 10.18
N ILE A 55 -0.32 6.32 9.70
CA ILE A 55 -0.49 5.16 10.59
C ILE A 55 0.72 5.04 11.51
N ALA A 56 0.45 4.85 12.81
CA ALA A 56 1.49 4.68 13.81
C ALA A 56 2.29 3.39 13.55
N PRO A 57 3.63 3.39 13.70
CA PRO A 57 4.48 2.24 13.37
C PRO A 57 4.05 0.93 14.03
N GLU A 58 3.61 0.98 15.28
CA GLU A 58 3.23 -0.18 16.09
C GLU A 58 2.04 -0.94 15.48
N ARG A 59 1.20 -0.23 14.73
CA ARG A 59 0.05 -0.82 14.05
C ARG A 59 0.44 -1.75 12.91
N PHE A 60 1.64 -1.61 12.37
CA PHE A 60 2.14 -2.52 11.36
C PHE A 60 2.59 -3.87 11.94
N ASP A 61 2.79 -3.95 13.27
CA ASP A 61 3.13 -5.19 13.97
C ASP A 61 1.89 -5.93 14.50
N GLU A 62 0.71 -5.32 14.43
CA GLU A 62 -0.57 -5.94 14.79
C GLU A 62 -0.90 -7.12 13.85
N PRO A 63 -1.54 -8.18 14.37
CA PRO A 63 -1.96 -9.32 13.55
C PRO A 63 -3.08 -8.94 12.58
N LEU A 64 -3.02 -9.49 11.36
CA LEU A 64 -4.10 -9.35 10.37
C LEU A 64 -5.34 -10.18 10.77
N PRO A 65 -6.56 -9.70 10.44
CA PRO A 65 -7.76 -10.51 10.50
C PRO A 65 -7.62 -11.82 9.70
N ALA A 66 -8.04 -12.94 10.30
CA ALA A 66 -7.84 -14.27 9.72
C ALA A 66 -8.55 -14.46 8.37
N ALA A 67 -9.72 -13.84 8.18
CA ALA A 67 -10.48 -13.87 6.93
C ALA A 67 -9.69 -13.19 5.80
N PHE A 68 -9.19 -11.97 6.04
CA PHE A 68 -8.32 -11.26 5.11
C PHE A 68 -7.05 -12.06 4.79
N ALA A 69 -6.34 -12.55 5.81
CA ALA A 69 -5.12 -13.33 5.62
C ALA A 69 -5.37 -14.59 4.75
N THR A 70 -6.50 -15.28 4.95
CA THR A 70 -6.88 -16.45 4.17
C THR A 70 -7.17 -16.09 2.72
N ALA A 71 -7.94 -15.02 2.48
CA ALA A 71 -8.26 -14.55 1.14
C ALA A 71 -7.02 -14.08 0.37
N MET A 72 -6.12 -13.34 1.01
CA MET A 72 -4.89 -12.86 0.38
C MET A 72 -3.94 -14.00 0.01
N ARG A 73 -3.90 -15.09 0.80
CA ARG A 73 -3.17 -16.31 0.42
C ARG A 73 -3.82 -17.01 -0.77
N ALA A 74 -5.14 -17.15 -0.77
CA ALA A 74 -5.86 -17.75 -1.90
C ALA A 74 -5.66 -16.96 -3.21
N ALA A 75 -5.58 -15.62 -3.10
CA ALA A 75 -5.28 -14.71 -4.20
C ALA A 75 -3.79 -14.64 -4.57
N LYS A 76 -2.90 -15.38 -3.88
CA LYS A 76 -1.44 -15.35 -4.05
C LYS A 76 -0.81 -13.96 -3.86
N LEU A 77 -1.45 -13.11 -3.06
CA LEU A 77 -0.94 -11.79 -2.69
C LEU A 77 -0.10 -11.83 -1.42
N MET A 78 -0.28 -12.84 -0.57
CA MET A 78 0.50 -13.02 0.64
C MET A 78 1.24 -14.36 0.61
N ASN A 79 2.55 -14.31 0.83
CA ASN A 79 3.40 -15.50 0.93
C ASN A 79 3.46 -16.00 2.38
N GLY A 80 3.89 -17.25 2.55
CA GLY A 80 4.15 -17.84 3.85
C GLY A 80 2.91 -18.39 4.58
N HIS A 81 3.19 -19.30 5.52
CA HIS A 81 2.18 -20.00 6.33
C HIS A 81 2.28 -19.63 7.82
N HIS A 82 2.76 -18.41 8.12
CA HIS A 82 2.78 -17.91 9.50
C HIS A 82 1.36 -17.98 10.10
N PRO A 83 1.20 -18.53 11.31
CA PRO A 83 -0.12 -18.71 11.90
C PRO A 83 -0.83 -17.38 12.14
N HIS A 84 -0.07 -16.32 12.47
CA HIS A 84 -0.56 -14.97 12.72
C HIS A 84 0.31 -13.95 11.98
N PRO A 85 0.07 -13.72 10.67
CA PRO A 85 0.82 -12.71 9.92
C PRO A 85 0.45 -11.31 10.43
N SER A 86 1.45 -10.45 10.54
CA SER A 86 1.28 -9.03 10.87
C SER A 86 0.81 -8.23 9.65
N VAL A 87 0.32 -7.00 9.88
CA VAL A 87 0.00 -6.04 8.80
C VAL A 87 1.21 -5.82 7.90
N ALA A 88 2.41 -5.70 8.48
CA ALA A 88 3.66 -5.57 7.76
C ALA A 88 4.00 -6.75 6.84
N ASP A 89 3.73 -7.98 7.27
CA ASP A 89 3.97 -9.19 6.48
C ASP A 89 3.17 -9.18 5.18
N PHE A 90 2.04 -8.48 5.15
CA PHE A 90 1.27 -8.23 3.93
C PHE A 90 1.78 -7.03 3.14
N VAL A 91 2.02 -5.88 3.80
CA VAL A 91 2.34 -4.61 3.12
C VAL A 91 3.69 -4.67 2.40
N LEU A 92 4.74 -5.19 3.03
CA LEU A 92 6.10 -5.14 2.46
C LEU A 92 6.20 -5.87 1.11
N PRO A 93 5.67 -7.10 0.94
CA PRO A 93 5.65 -7.75 -0.38
C PRO A 93 4.84 -6.99 -1.43
N GLN A 94 3.76 -6.27 -1.05
CA GLN A 94 2.99 -5.49 -2.01
C GLN A 94 3.78 -4.29 -2.52
N VAL A 95 4.43 -3.57 -1.61
CA VAL A 95 5.28 -2.42 -1.97
C VAL A 95 6.40 -2.87 -2.88
N LEU A 96 7.09 -3.98 -2.54
CA LEU A 96 8.10 -4.59 -3.38
C LEU A 96 7.57 -4.86 -4.80
N ALA A 97 6.43 -5.53 -4.91
CA ALA A 97 5.86 -5.90 -6.21
C ALA A 97 5.40 -4.69 -7.05
N LEU A 98 4.92 -3.63 -6.40
CA LEU A 98 4.46 -2.41 -7.05
C LEU A 98 5.60 -1.46 -7.43
N THR A 99 6.76 -1.57 -6.77
CA THR A 99 7.93 -0.70 -6.98
C THR A 99 8.99 -1.36 -7.86
N TYR A 100 9.29 -2.65 -7.69
CA TYR A 100 10.38 -3.33 -8.39
C TYR A 100 9.95 -3.90 -9.76
N THR A 101 9.59 -3.04 -10.70
CA THR A 101 9.15 -3.43 -12.06
C THR A 101 10.23 -3.23 -13.13
N ALA A 102 11.41 -2.73 -12.77
CA ALA A 102 12.55 -2.50 -13.66
C ALA A 102 13.88 -2.72 -12.94
N HIS A 103 14.93 -3.08 -13.69
CA HIS A 103 16.26 -3.36 -13.12
C HIS A 103 16.88 -2.17 -12.39
N ASP A 104 16.55 -0.94 -12.78
CA ASP A 104 17.03 0.28 -12.11
C ASP A 104 16.58 0.38 -10.66
N MET A 105 15.49 -0.30 -10.29
CA MET A 105 14.98 -0.41 -8.92
C MET A 105 15.61 -1.57 -8.13
N ALA A 106 16.66 -2.22 -8.64
CA ALA A 106 17.33 -3.32 -7.95
C ALA A 106 17.89 -2.98 -6.56
N PRO A 107 18.40 -1.76 -6.28
CA PRO A 107 18.77 -1.38 -4.91
C PRO A 107 17.61 -1.52 -3.92
N PHE A 108 16.42 -1.01 -4.28
CA PHE A 108 15.21 -1.12 -3.46
C PHE A 108 14.83 -2.58 -3.17
N ALA A 109 14.90 -3.43 -4.19
CA ALA A 109 14.60 -4.86 -4.04
C ALA A 109 15.61 -5.57 -3.13
N ARG A 110 16.90 -5.21 -3.24
CA ARG A 110 17.97 -5.73 -2.37
C ARG A 110 17.72 -5.36 -0.91
N ASP A 111 17.34 -4.11 -0.65
CA ASP A 111 17.09 -3.61 0.70
C ASP A 111 15.92 -4.35 1.38
N LEU A 112 14.92 -4.79 0.60
CA LEU A 112 13.82 -5.64 1.08
C LEU A 112 14.14 -7.15 1.08
N GLY A 113 15.39 -7.54 0.81
CA GLY A 113 15.82 -8.94 0.84
C GLY A 113 15.34 -9.77 -0.35
N TYR A 114 14.93 -9.15 -1.46
CA TYR A 114 14.51 -9.84 -2.68
C TYR A 114 15.73 -10.29 -3.50
N VAL A 115 16.47 -11.23 -2.92
CA VAL A 115 17.73 -11.78 -3.43
C VAL A 115 17.70 -13.30 -3.42
N ASP A 116 18.55 -13.91 -4.25
CA ASP A 116 18.80 -15.34 -4.20
C ASP A 116 19.77 -15.73 -3.07
N ALA A 117 20.10 -17.02 -2.98
CA ALA A 117 21.00 -17.56 -1.96
C ALA A 117 22.43 -17.01 -2.02
N SER A 118 22.84 -16.41 -3.13
CA SER A 118 24.14 -15.77 -3.32
C SER A 118 24.13 -14.27 -2.99
N GLY A 119 22.96 -13.72 -2.65
CA GLY A 119 22.77 -12.28 -2.41
C GLY A 119 22.60 -11.47 -3.70
N GLN A 120 22.40 -12.12 -4.85
CA GLN A 120 22.11 -11.46 -6.11
C GLN A 120 20.61 -11.16 -6.20
N VAL A 121 20.27 -9.93 -6.61
CA VAL A 121 18.86 -9.50 -6.71
C VAL A 121 18.14 -10.34 -7.77
N LEU A 122 16.96 -10.84 -7.41
CA LEU A 122 16.09 -11.62 -8.30
C LEU A 122 15.56 -10.73 -9.45
N PRO A 123 15.09 -11.29 -10.58
CA PRO A 123 14.54 -10.49 -11.67
C PRO A 123 13.37 -9.59 -11.25
N PRO A 124 13.18 -8.41 -11.88
CA PRO A 124 12.04 -7.53 -11.64
C PRO A 124 10.70 -8.25 -11.75
N VAL A 125 9.74 -7.79 -10.97
CA VAL A 125 8.37 -8.32 -11.02
C VAL A 125 7.78 -8.03 -12.39
N ILE A 126 7.32 -9.09 -13.05
CA ILE A 126 6.72 -9.02 -14.39
C ILE A 126 5.42 -8.22 -14.28
N TRP A 127 5.26 -7.24 -15.17
CA TRP A 127 4.05 -6.43 -15.21
C TRP A 127 2.82 -7.28 -15.55
N ASN A 128 1.84 -7.29 -14.65
CA ASN A 128 0.53 -7.89 -14.84
C ASN A 128 -0.54 -6.93 -14.29
N GLU A 129 -1.43 -6.46 -15.17
CA GLU A 129 -2.43 -5.44 -14.83
C GLU A 129 -3.45 -5.91 -13.79
N ASP A 130 -3.92 -7.16 -13.88
CA ASP A 130 -4.93 -7.70 -12.97
C ASP A 130 -4.33 -7.97 -11.58
N GLU A 131 -3.13 -8.55 -11.51
CA GLU A 131 -2.43 -8.72 -10.23
C GLU A 131 -2.13 -7.38 -9.60
N ARG A 132 -1.66 -6.40 -10.38
CA ARG A 132 -1.39 -5.05 -9.90
C ARG A 132 -2.63 -4.40 -9.33
N ARG A 133 -3.79 -4.53 -9.99
CA ARG A 133 -5.07 -4.00 -9.52
C ARG A 133 -5.51 -4.67 -8.22
N ALA A 134 -5.39 -5.99 -8.13
CA ALA A 134 -5.72 -6.73 -6.91
C ALA A 134 -4.84 -6.30 -5.72
N ARG A 135 -3.53 -6.07 -5.95
CA ARG A 135 -2.62 -5.54 -4.93
C ARG A 135 -3.01 -4.16 -4.44
N LEU A 136 -3.34 -3.25 -5.36
CA LEU A 136 -3.79 -1.90 -5.02
C LEU A 136 -5.09 -1.93 -4.23
N ALA A 137 -6.10 -2.67 -4.71
CA ALA A 137 -7.39 -2.76 -4.04
C ALA A 137 -7.25 -3.31 -2.61
N ALA A 138 -6.40 -4.33 -2.42
CA ALA A 138 -6.14 -4.89 -1.10
C ALA A 138 -5.34 -3.96 -0.18
N LEU A 139 -4.38 -3.19 -0.71
CA LEU A 139 -3.68 -2.15 0.05
C LEU A 139 -4.63 -1.02 0.47
N ASP A 140 -5.44 -0.48 -0.45
CA ASP A 140 -6.36 0.60 -0.12
C ASP A 140 -7.42 0.15 0.89
N ALA A 141 -7.98 -1.05 0.75
CA ALA A 141 -8.87 -1.65 1.75
C ALA A 141 -8.20 -1.78 3.13
N LEU A 142 -6.96 -2.27 3.16
CA LEU A 142 -6.18 -2.36 4.39
C LEU A 142 -5.96 -0.99 5.02
N PHE A 143 -5.63 0.03 4.22
CA PHE A 143 -5.44 1.39 4.75
C PHE A 143 -6.75 2.02 5.23
N PHE A 144 -7.89 1.83 4.56
CA PHE A 144 -9.18 2.26 5.12
C PHE A 144 -9.42 1.68 6.51
N TRP A 145 -9.21 0.37 6.67
CA TRP A 145 -9.29 -0.28 7.98
C TRP A 145 -8.27 0.26 9.00
N LEU A 146 -7.01 0.48 8.60
CA LEU A 146 -6.00 1.10 9.46
C LEU A 146 -6.38 2.54 9.86
N TYR A 147 -7.04 3.31 9.00
CA TYR A 147 -7.54 4.63 9.37
C TYR A 147 -8.83 4.58 10.21
N GLY A 148 -9.38 3.39 10.47
CA GLY A 148 -10.62 3.22 11.23
C GLY A 148 -11.87 3.62 10.43
N LEU A 149 -11.80 3.54 9.10
CA LEU A 149 -12.85 3.94 8.17
C LEU A 149 -13.66 2.73 7.74
N ASP A 150 -14.98 2.81 7.89
CA ASP A 150 -15.88 1.74 7.50
C ASP A 150 -16.21 1.76 5.99
N ALA A 151 -17.10 0.88 5.55
CA ALA A 151 -17.50 0.80 4.14
C ALA A 151 -18.22 2.08 3.65
N LEU A 152 -18.95 2.79 4.52
CA LEU A 152 -19.62 4.04 4.15
C LEU A 152 -18.59 5.16 4.00
N ASP A 153 -17.65 5.26 4.94
CA ASP A 153 -16.54 6.22 4.86
C ASP A 153 -15.67 5.97 3.62
N ALA A 154 -15.30 4.71 3.38
CA ALA A 154 -14.51 4.33 2.21
C ALA A 154 -15.25 4.66 0.91
N THR A 155 -16.55 4.38 0.83
CA THR A 155 -17.38 4.74 -0.34
C THR A 155 -17.38 6.24 -0.58
N TYR A 156 -17.62 7.04 0.47
CA TYR A 156 -17.60 8.50 0.37
C TYR A 156 -16.24 9.02 -0.10
N ILE A 157 -15.14 8.48 0.45
CA ILE A 157 -13.79 8.90 0.08
C ILE A 157 -13.49 8.54 -1.37
N LEU A 158 -13.77 7.31 -1.79
CA LEU A 158 -13.59 6.83 -3.17
C LEU A 158 -14.35 7.69 -4.19
N ASP A 159 -15.50 8.21 -3.79
CA ASP A 159 -16.33 9.10 -4.63
C ASP A 159 -15.68 10.48 -4.88
N THR A 160 -14.70 10.87 -4.07
CA THR A 160 -13.91 12.11 -4.25
C THR A 160 -12.81 12.01 -5.32
N PHE A 161 -12.65 10.85 -5.95
CA PHE A 161 -11.66 10.57 -7.00
C PHE A 161 -12.34 10.38 -8.37
N PRO A 162 -12.89 11.44 -8.99
CA PRO A 162 -13.72 11.33 -10.19
C PRO A 162 -12.97 10.72 -11.38
N ILE A 163 -11.67 10.99 -11.52
CA ILE A 163 -10.84 10.46 -12.61
C ILE A 163 -10.77 8.93 -12.56
N VAL A 164 -10.64 8.32 -11.38
CA VAL A 164 -10.57 6.87 -11.22
C VAL A 164 -11.91 6.25 -11.62
N ARG A 165 -13.01 6.82 -11.14
CA ARG A 165 -14.37 6.40 -11.50
C ARG A 165 -14.61 6.48 -13.02
N GLU A 166 -14.27 7.60 -13.64
CA GLU A 166 -14.47 7.80 -15.08
C GLU A 166 -13.64 6.80 -15.91
N GLN A 167 -12.40 6.55 -15.52
CA GLN A 167 -11.53 5.56 -16.18
C GLN A 167 -12.08 4.14 -16.06
N ASP A 168 -12.57 3.77 -14.87
CA ASP A 168 -13.19 2.46 -14.64
C ASP A 168 -14.51 2.31 -15.39
N ALA A 169 -15.36 3.34 -15.39
CA ALA A 169 -16.62 3.32 -16.13
C ALA A 169 -16.37 3.16 -17.64
N LYS A 170 -15.33 3.82 -18.17
CA LYS A 170 -14.93 3.71 -19.57
C LYS A 170 -14.39 2.31 -19.91
N THR A 171 -13.62 1.70 -19.02
CA THR A 171 -12.94 0.42 -19.28
C THR A 171 -13.81 -0.80 -18.97
N PHE A 172 -14.59 -0.75 -17.88
CA PHE A 172 -15.32 -1.88 -17.30
C PHE A 172 -16.83 -1.68 -17.23
N GLY A 173 -17.35 -0.49 -17.57
CA GLY A 173 -18.79 -0.18 -17.49
C GLY A 173 -19.32 0.01 -16.06
N ARG A 174 -18.45 -0.02 -15.04
CA ARG A 174 -18.79 0.11 -13.62
C ARG A 174 -17.60 0.68 -12.84
N TYR A 175 -17.81 1.13 -11.60
CA TYR A 175 -16.73 1.61 -10.72
C TYR A 175 -15.98 0.44 -10.06
N ARG A 176 -15.26 -0.34 -10.88
CA ARG A 176 -14.60 -1.58 -10.47
C ARG A 176 -13.65 -1.42 -9.28
N THR A 177 -12.90 -0.32 -9.20
CA THR A 177 -11.96 -0.04 -8.10
C THR A 177 -12.70 0.06 -6.77
N GLN A 178 -13.86 0.71 -6.74
CA GLN A 178 -14.69 0.75 -5.54
C GLN A 178 -15.23 -0.64 -5.18
N ASP A 179 -15.76 -1.39 -6.16
CA ASP A 179 -16.25 -2.75 -5.94
C ASP A 179 -15.16 -3.65 -5.33
N ASP A 180 -13.95 -3.64 -5.93
CA ASP A 180 -12.82 -4.47 -5.53
C ASP A 180 -12.31 -4.07 -4.13
N ILE A 181 -12.20 -2.76 -3.82
CA ILE A 181 -11.77 -2.28 -2.50
C ILE A 181 -12.79 -2.64 -1.42
N LEU A 182 -14.08 -2.38 -1.65
CA LEU A 182 -15.14 -2.65 -0.66
C LEU A 182 -15.30 -4.15 -0.38
N ALA A 183 -15.13 -5.00 -1.42
CA ALA A 183 -15.14 -6.44 -1.26
C ALA A 183 -13.99 -6.93 -0.36
N VAL A 184 -12.80 -6.34 -0.48
CA VAL A 184 -11.66 -6.69 0.39
C VAL A 184 -11.81 -6.09 1.79
N LEU A 185 -12.33 -4.86 1.91
CA LEU A 185 -12.57 -4.20 3.19
C LEU A 185 -13.51 -5.01 4.09
N ALA A 186 -14.52 -5.65 3.50
CA ALA A 186 -15.44 -6.53 4.23
C ALA A 186 -14.74 -7.73 4.91
N LEU A 187 -13.52 -8.09 4.51
CA LEU A 187 -12.74 -9.18 5.11
C LEU A 187 -11.91 -8.73 6.33
N LEU A 188 -11.84 -7.41 6.56
CA LEU A 188 -11.09 -6.77 7.65
C LEU A 188 -12.00 -6.36 8.82
N ALA A 189 -13.33 -6.41 8.62
CA ALA A 189 -14.35 -6.11 9.60
C ALA A 189 -14.55 -7.23 10.64
#